data_AF-A0A3D6A4H3-F1
#
_entry.id   AF-A0A3D6A4H3-F1
#
_cell.length_a   1.000
_cell.length_b   1.000
_cell.length_c   1.000
_cell.angle_alpha   90.00
_cell.angle_beta   90.00
_cell.angle_gamma   90.00
#
_symmetry.space_group_name_H-M   'P 1'
#
loop_
_entity.id
_entity.type
_entity.pdbx_description
1 polymer ?
#
loop_
_entity_poly.entity_id
_entity_poly.type
_entity_poly.pdbx_seq_one_letter_code
_entity_poly.pdbx_strand_id
1 'polypeptide(L)'
;MPGLSPFLPSLRLTAFVCTNCGFWQRSSQVPTSCPICLDSRHVPPTGDWVFRSFEDARNRYPCHMEELLEGLYRIWNEPVEGIGPNSYLSISQSGNFLFEGATVFSDEVISKIRDLGGISYLSSSHPHSYGALWQIEELFEPEIIMHPKDYAWAGAFQVTWP
;
A
#
# COMPACT_ATOMS: atom_id res chain seq x y z
N MET A 1 16.69 -16.81 11.39
CA MET A 1 18.16 -16.88 11.61
C MET A 1 18.51 -16.25 12.96
N PRO A 2 19.02 -17.01 13.94
CA PRO A 2 19.19 -16.54 15.34
C PRO A 2 20.18 -15.38 15.53
N GLY A 3 21.11 -15.15 14.59
CA GLY A 3 22.11 -14.07 14.68
C GLY A 3 21.60 -12.65 14.38
N LEU A 4 20.39 -12.49 13.84
CA LEU A 4 19.86 -11.17 13.45
C LEU A 4 18.94 -10.54 14.51
N SER A 5 18.59 -11.28 15.57
CA SER A 5 17.70 -10.82 16.65
C SER A 5 18.04 -9.43 17.22
N PRO A 6 19.31 -9.11 17.56
CA PRO A 6 19.66 -7.78 18.09
C PRO A 6 19.56 -6.66 17.05
N PHE A 7 19.51 -6.98 15.76
CA PHE A 7 19.37 -6.02 14.67
C PHE A 7 17.94 -5.91 14.15
N LEU A 8 17.00 -6.72 14.65
CA LEU A 8 15.59 -6.69 14.20
C LEU A 8 14.96 -5.30 14.25
N PRO A 9 15.20 -4.45 15.27
CA PRO A 9 14.70 -3.07 15.26
C PRO A 9 15.29 -2.23 14.14
N SER A 10 16.60 -2.38 13.86
CA SER A 10 17.32 -1.66 12.80
C SER A 10 17.01 -2.19 11.39
N LEU A 11 16.50 -3.42 11.29
CA LEU A 11 16.02 -4.04 10.06
C LEU A 11 14.60 -3.61 9.70
N ARG A 12 13.84 -3.04 10.64
CA ARG A 12 12.51 -2.46 10.36
C ARG A 12 12.68 -1.06 9.80
N LEU A 13 12.79 -1.01 8.47
CA LEU A 13 12.74 0.24 7.73
C LEU A 13 11.35 0.91 7.88
N THR A 14 11.35 2.22 8.08
CA THR A 14 10.12 3.02 8.21
C THR A 14 9.46 3.20 6.85
N ALA A 15 8.14 3.02 6.77
CA ALA A 15 7.37 3.28 5.56
C ALA A 15 7.09 4.77 5.39
N PHE A 16 7.32 5.28 4.18
CA PHE A 16 7.05 6.66 3.79
C PHE A 16 6.25 6.73 2.50
N VAL A 17 5.30 7.66 2.44
CA VAL A 17 4.50 7.94 1.23
C VAL A 17 4.95 9.22 0.56
N CYS A 18 5.15 9.16 -0.75
CA CYS A 18 5.41 10.33 -1.58
C CYS A 18 4.11 11.15 -1.77
N THR A 19 4.13 12.43 -1.40
CA THR A 19 2.96 13.31 -1.57
C THR A 19 2.64 13.66 -3.02
N ASN A 20 3.60 13.50 -3.95
CA ASN A 20 3.34 13.74 -5.37
C ASN A 20 2.60 12.59 -6.05
N CYS A 21 2.95 11.33 -5.76
CA CYS A 21 2.43 10.20 -6.51
C CYS A 21 1.73 9.13 -5.68
N GLY A 22 1.80 9.19 -4.34
CA GLY A 22 1.21 8.20 -3.45
C GLY A 22 2.00 6.89 -3.30
N PHE A 23 3.19 6.79 -3.91
CA PHE A 23 4.04 5.61 -3.79
C PHE A 23 4.61 5.45 -2.38
N TRP A 24 4.48 4.26 -1.82
CA TRP A 24 5.09 3.89 -0.55
C TRP A 24 6.44 3.22 -0.77
N GLN A 25 7.42 3.57 0.07
CA GLN A 25 8.71 2.90 0.14
C GLN A 25 9.21 2.83 1.57
N ARG A 26 10.00 1.81 1.90
CA ARG A 26 10.61 1.68 3.21
C ARG A 26 12.06 2.20 3.20
N SER A 27 12.44 2.98 4.20
CA SER A 27 13.79 3.55 4.36
C SER A 27 14.13 3.76 5.84
N SER A 28 15.43 3.81 6.18
CA SER A 28 15.90 4.10 7.55
C SER A 28 15.86 5.59 7.89
N GLN A 29 15.76 6.45 6.87
CA GLN A 29 15.64 7.89 6.98
C GLN A 29 14.57 8.39 6.00
N VAL A 30 14.07 9.61 6.21
CA VAL A 30 13.15 10.25 5.26
C VAL A 30 13.79 10.25 3.86
N PRO A 31 13.14 9.65 2.84
CA PRO A 31 13.72 9.57 1.51
C PRO A 31 13.95 10.96 0.90
N THR A 32 14.97 11.06 0.05
CA THR A 32 15.27 12.28 -0.71
C THR A 32 14.73 12.23 -2.14
N SER A 33 14.31 11.05 -2.61
CA SER A 33 13.75 10.86 -3.95
C SER A 33 12.73 9.72 -3.97
N CYS A 34 11.85 9.76 -4.98
CA CYS A 34 10.87 8.71 -5.25
C CYS A 34 11.22 8.06 -6.59
N PRO A 35 11.45 6.74 -6.65
CA PRO A 35 11.84 6.06 -7.89
C PRO A 35 10.78 6.19 -8.97
N ILE A 36 9.50 6.31 -8.60
CA ILE A 36 8.44 6.47 -9.60
C ILE A 36 8.31 7.92 -10.09
N CYS A 37 8.53 8.91 -9.22
CA CYS A 37 8.55 10.32 -9.66
C CYS A 37 9.76 10.66 -10.54
N LEU A 38 10.85 9.89 -10.40
CA LEU A 38 12.03 10.00 -11.26
C LEU A 38 11.92 9.17 -12.54
N ASP A 39 10.88 8.35 -12.68
CA ASP A 39 10.64 7.57 -13.88
C ASP A 39 9.95 8.42 -14.94
N SER A 40 10.49 8.43 -16.16
CA SER A 40 9.95 9.24 -17.28
C SER A 40 8.56 8.84 -17.74
N ARG A 41 8.07 7.66 -17.32
CA ARG A 41 6.69 7.21 -17.58
C ARG A 41 5.68 7.87 -16.65
N HIS A 42 6.13 8.53 -15.58
CA HIS A 42 5.28 9.34 -14.72
C HIS A 42 5.23 10.81 -15.18
N VAL A 43 4.09 11.45 -14.93
CA VAL A 43 3.99 12.90 -15.06
C VAL A 43 4.90 13.54 -14.02
N PRO A 44 5.86 14.40 -14.43
CA PRO A 44 6.76 15.03 -13.49
C PRO A 44 5.99 15.88 -12.47
N PRO A 45 6.48 15.96 -11.22
CA PRO A 45 5.91 16.84 -10.21
C PRO A 45 5.87 18.29 -10.69
N THR A 46 4.74 18.97 -10.48
CA THR A 46 4.57 20.39 -10.87
C THR A 46 5.02 21.37 -9.79
N GLY A 47 5.46 20.89 -8.64
CA GLY A 47 5.92 21.67 -7.49
C GLY A 47 6.72 20.80 -6.52
N ASP A 48 7.06 21.35 -5.36
CA ASP A 48 7.75 20.59 -4.31
C ASP A 48 6.86 19.46 -3.77
N TRP A 49 7.49 18.35 -3.43
CA TRP A 49 6.84 17.24 -2.74
C TRP A 49 7.69 16.77 -1.59
N VAL A 50 7.01 16.22 -0.59
CA VAL A 50 7.62 15.66 0.62
C VAL A 50 7.25 14.20 0.77
N PHE A 51 7.92 13.54 1.72
CA PHE A 51 7.58 12.20 2.16
C PHE A 51 6.93 12.27 3.54
N ARG A 52 5.75 11.68 3.70
CA ARG A 52 5.06 11.59 5.00
C ARG A 52 5.32 10.22 5.62
N SER A 53 5.44 10.20 6.94
CA SER A 53 5.45 8.93 7.68
C SER A 53 4.06 8.27 7.61
N PHE A 54 3.98 6.99 8.02
CA PHE A 54 2.69 6.32 8.17
C PHE A 54 1.75 7.04 9.14
N GLU A 55 2.25 7.48 10.28
CA GLU A 55 1.45 8.17 11.29
C GLU A 55 0.89 9.50 10.76
N ASP A 56 1.72 10.30 10.09
CA ASP A 56 1.28 11.55 9.48
C ASP A 56 0.22 11.31 8.39
N ALA A 57 0.45 10.32 7.51
CA ALA A 57 -0.48 9.97 6.46
C ALA A 57 -1.82 9.49 7.04
N ARG A 58 -1.79 8.64 8.06
CA ARG A 58 -2.99 8.13 8.74
C ARG A 58 -3.83 9.25 9.37
N ASN A 59 -3.18 10.23 10.00
CA ASN A 59 -3.88 11.38 10.59
C ASN A 59 -4.43 12.33 9.53
N ARG A 60 -3.77 12.41 8.36
CA ARG A 60 -4.12 13.33 7.27
C ARG A 60 -5.23 12.79 6.39
N TYR A 61 -5.28 11.47 6.17
CA TYR A 61 -6.12 10.83 5.16
C TYR A 61 -7.10 9.81 5.79
N PRO A 62 -8.20 10.28 6.41
CA PRO A 62 -9.34 9.43 6.77
C PRO A 62 -9.65 8.39 5.70
N CYS A 63 -9.83 7.14 6.13
CA CYS A 63 -10.14 6.01 5.25
C CYS A 63 -11.64 5.72 5.28
N HIS A 64 -12.20 5.44 4.11
CA HIS A 64 -13.61 5.17 3.91
C HIS A 64 -13.78 3.83 3.21
N MET A 65 -14.90 3.15 3.46
CA MET A 65 -15.25 1.89 2.83
C MET A 65 -16.74 1.87 2.52
N GLU A 66 -17.10 1.46 1.30
CA GLU A 66 -18.48 1.31 0.85
C GLU A 66 -18.66 -0.02 0.11
N GLU A 67 -19.83 -0.65 0.25
CA GLU A 67 -20.20 -1.83 -0.55
C GLU A 67 -20.84 -1.33 -1.87
N LEU A 68 -20.19 -1.63 -2.99
CA LEU A 68 -20.65 -1.21 -4.32
C LEU A 68 -21.66 -2.20 -4.91
N LEU A 69 -21.40 -3.49 -4.72
CA LEU A 69 -22.23 -4.62 -5.11
C LEU A 69 -22.11 -5.68 -4.01
N GLU A 70 -22.99 -6.68 -4.00
CA GLU A 70 -22.93 -7.78 -3.02
C GLU A 70 -21.53 -8.41 -3.01
N GLY A 71 -20.81 -8.27 -1.89
CA GLY A 71 -19.47 -8.80 -1.72
C GLY A 71 -18.36 -8.03 -2.44
N LEU A 72 -18.63 -6.87 -3.04
CA LEU A 72 -17.61 -6.00 -3.64
C LEU A 72 -17.58 -4.65 -2.92
N TYR A 73 -16.46 -4.36 -2.29
CA TYR A 73 -16.23 -3.15 -1.52
C TYR A 73 -15.21 -2.25 -2.20
N ARG A 74 -15.43 -0.95 -2.13
CA ARG A 74 -14.43 0.08 -2.45
C ARG A 74 -13.92 0.70 -1.17
N ILE A 75 -12.61 0.93 -1.12
CA ILE A 75 -11.91 1.61 -0.02
C ILE A 75 -11.11 2.77 -0.59
N TRP A 76 -11.19 3.95 0.03
CA TRP A 76 -10.49 5.15 -0.43
C TRP A 76 -10.13 6.07 0.73
N ASN A 77 -9.37 7.12 0.45
CA ASN A 77 -9.03 8.14 1.43
C ASN A 77 -9.42 9.54 0.97
N GLU A 78 -9.71 10.42 1.93
CA GLU A 78 -9.93 11.85 1.70
C GLU A 78 -9.12 12.70 2.71
N PRO A 79 -8.58 13.87 2.31
CA PRO A 79 -8.46 14.37 0.95
C PRO A 79 -7.47 13.53 0.13
N VAL A 80 -7.55 13.62 -1.20
CA VAL A 80 -6.61 12.95 -2.10
C VAL A 80 -5.36 13.82 -2.29
N GLU A 81 -4.20 13.27 -1.93
CA GLU A 81 -2.86 13.74 -2.36
C GLU A 81 -2.24 12.66 -3.26
N GLY A 82 -1.44 13.08 -4.24
CA GLY A 82 -0.92 12.21 -5.29
C GLY A 82 -1.99 11.61 -6.20
N ILE A 83 -1.79 10.38 -6.68
CA ILE A 83 -2.74 9.71 -7.59
C ILE A 83 -4.05 9.34 -6.86
N GLY A 84 -3.98 9.05 -5.57
CA GLY A 84 -5.16 8.66 -4.76
C GLY A 84 -5.91 7.44 -5.29
N PRO A 85 -5.24 6.30 -5.55
CA PRO A 85 -5.93 5.08 -5.96
C PRO A 85 -6.96 4.64 -4.90
N ASN A 86 -8.07 4.06 -5.38
CA ASN A 86 -8.99 3.31 -4.52
C ASN A 86 -8.52 1.85 -4.45
N SER A 87 -8.81 1.15 -3.36
CA SER A 87 -8.76 -0.32 -3.31
C SER A 87 -10.14 -0.92 -3.56
N TYR A 88 -10.15 -2.12 -4.13
CA TYR A 88 -11.36 -2.91 -4.34
C TYR A 88 -11.19 -4.28 -3.69
N LEU A 89 -12.05 -4.60 -2.73
CA LEU A 89 -12.08 -5.88 -2.04
C LEU A 89 -13.26 -6.71 -2.57
N SER A 90 -12.98 -7.89 -3.10
CA SER A 90 -13.98 -8.86 -3.54
C SER A 90 -14.02 -10.05 -2.59
N ILE A 91 -15.19 -10.36 -2.05
CA ILE A 91 -15.46 -11.53 -1.22
C ILE A 91 -15.73 -12.74 -2.12
N SER A 92 -15.09 -13.86 -1.83
CA SER A 92 -15.21 -15.08 -2.64
C SER A 92 -15.02 -16.34 -1.80
N GLN A 93 -15.70 -17.43 -2.19
CA GLN A 93 -15.56 -18.74 -1.55
C GLN A 93 -14.13 -19.30 -1.67
N SER A 94 -13.39 -18.90 -2.70
CA SER A 94 -12.00 -19.33 -2.92
C SER A 94 -10.97 -18.45 -2.19
N GLY A 95 -11.42 -17.45 -1.42
CA GLY A 95 -10.55 -16.51 -0.73
C GLY A 95 -10.79 -15.07 -1.21
N ASN A 96 -10.75 -14.13 -0.27
CA ASN A 96 -10.98 -12.72 -0.57
C ASN A 96 -9.79 -12.12 -1.33
N PHE A 97 -10.08 -11.28 -2.31
CA PHE A 97 -9.07 -10.63 -3.15
C PHE A 97 -9.15 -9.11 -2.99
N LEU A 98 -8.02 -8.45 -2.74
CA LEU A 98 -7.92 -7.00 -2.76
C LEU A 98 -7.05 -6.55 -3.94
N PHE A 99 -7.63 -5.67 -4.76
CA PHE A 99 -6.98 -5.08 -5.93
C PHE A 99 -6.73 -3.59 -5.70
N GLU A 100 -5.50 -3.16 -5.96
CA GLU A 100 -4.98 -1.79 -5.77
C GLU A 100 -4.90 -1.40 -4.28
N GLY A 101 -4.03 -0.46 -3.93
CA GLY A 101 -3.87 0.00 -2.55
C GLY A 101 -4.34 1.42 -2.36
N ALA A 102 -5.27 1.65 -1.44
CA ALA A 102 -5.61 2.98 -0.93
C ALA A 102 -4.38 3.62 -0.26
N THR A 103 -4.38 4.93 -0.05
CA THR A 103 -3.23 5.63 0.55
C THR A 103 -2.93 5.13 1.95
N VAL A 104 -3.96 4.87 2.77
CA VAL A 104 -3.88 4.31 4.12
C VAL A 104 -5.13 3.46 4.39
N PHE A 105 -4.98 2.31 5.06
CA PHE A 105 -6.10 1.58 5.64
C PHE A 105 -6.22 1.94 7.12
N SER A 106 -7.38 2.46 7.55
CA SER A 106 -7.58 2.77 8.97
C SER A 106 -7.85 1.50 9.79
N ASP A 107 -7.68 1.59 11.11
CA ASP A 107 -7.95 0.45 12.00
C ASP A 107 -9.41 -0.04 11.88
N GLU A 108 -10.36 0.87 11.65
CA GLU A 108 -11.78 0.54 11.45
C GLU A 108 -11.98 -0.29 10.17
N VAL A 109 -11.35 0.12 9.07
CA VAL A 109 -11.41 -0.62 7.79
C VAL A 109 -10.69 -1.96 7.92
N ILE A 110 -9.53 -2.01 8.57
CA ILE A 110 -8.81 -3.27 8.85
C ILE A 110 -9.68 -4.22 9.69
N SER A 111 -10.37 -3.72 10.71
CA SER A 111 -11.29 -4.53 11.52
C SER A 111 -12.42 -5.07 10.66
N LYS A 112 -13.02 -4.24 9.81
CA LYS A 112 -14.08 -4.66 8.90
C LYS A 112 -13.60 -5.74 7.91
N ILE A 113 -12.39 -5.61 7.37
CA ILE A 113 -11.78 -6.61 6.49
C ILE A 113 -11.62 -7.94 7.24
N ARG A 114 -11.18 -7.94 8.51
CA ARG A 114 -11.10 -9.16 9.33
C ARG A 114 -12.46 -9.81 9.50
N ASP A 115 -13.49 -9.03 9.80
CA ASP A 115 -14.86 -9.54 9.96
C ASP A 115 -15.42 -10.15 8.67
N LEU A 116 -14.97 -9.65 7.52
CA LEU A 116 -15.31 -10.17 6.19
C LEU A 116 -14.47 -11.40 5.78
N GLY A 117 -13.59 -11.90 6.65
CA GLY A 117 -12.80 -13.12 6.40
C GLY A 117 -11.34 -12.86 6.00
N GLY A 118 -10.84 -11.63 6.12
CA GLY A 118 -9.46 -11.29 5.80
C GLY A 118 -9.19 -11.16 4.30
N ILE A 119 -7.93 -11.29 3.89
CA ILE A 119 -7.48 -11.18 2.49
C ILE A 119 -6.57 -12.36 2.19
N SER A 120 -6.90 -13.11 1.14
CA SER A 120 -6.12 -14.27 0.68
C SER A 120 -5.18 -13.88 -0.46
N TYR A 121 -5.60 -12.94 -1.32
CA TYR A 121 -4.89 -12.56 -2.53
C TYR A 121 -4.81 -11.04 -2.65
N LEU A 122 -3.66 -10.55 -3.10
CA LEU A 122 -3.37 -9.13 -3.22
C LEU A 122 -2.70 -8.83 -4.56
N SER A 123 -3.16 -7.80 -5.26
CA SER A 123 -2.54 -7.37 -6.51
C SER A 123 -2.80 -5.90 -6.78
N SER A 124 -2.10 -5.33 -7.75
CA SER A 124 -2.33 -3.99 -8.27
C SER A 124 -1.87 -3.94 -9.72
N SER A 125 -2.45 -3.03 -10.49
CA SER A 125 -2.18 -2.92 -11.92
C SER A 125 -0.80 -2.34 -12.23
N HIS A 126 -0.30 -1.40 -11.42
CA HIS A 126 0.97 -0.70 -11.68
C HIS A 126 1.48 0.10 -10.45
N PRO A 127 2.77 0.53 -10.42
CA PRO A 127 3.41 1.01 -9.20
C PRO A 127 2.77 2.20 -8.44
N HIS A 128 2.15 3.16 -9.13
CA HIS A 128 1.48 4.27 -8.44
C HIS A 128 0.16 3.89 -7.78
N SER A 129 -0.38 2.75 -8.19
CA SER A 129 -1.59 2.16 -7.66
C SER A 129 -1.31 1.17 -6.52
N TYR A 130 -0.05 1.02 -6.11
CA TYR A 130 0.32 0.13 -5.01
C TYR A 130 -0.13 0.67 -3.67
N GLY A 131 -0.19 1.99 -3.50
CA GLY A 131 -0.56 2.63 -2.23
C GLY A 131 -0.03 1.88 -1.00
N ALA A 132 -0.89 1.66 -0.01
CA ALA A 132 -0.56 0.97 1.22
C ALA A 132 -0.76 -0.56 1.18
N LEU A 133 -0.51 -1.23 0.04
CA LEU A 133 -0.53 -2.70 -0.03
C LEU A 133 0.34 -3.37 1.06
N TRP A 134 1.41 -2.70 1.50
CA TRP A 134 2.26 -3.16 2.59
C TRP A 134 1.55 -3.32 3.94
N GLN A 135 0.51 -2.53 4.23
CA GLN A 135 -0.28 -2.70 5.46
C GLN A 135 -1.07 -4.01 5.40
N ILE A 136 -1.65 -4.30 4.24
CA ILE A 136 -2.40 -5.53 4.02
C ILE A 136 -1.48 -6.74 4.08
N GLU A 137 -0.29 -6.65 3.49
CA GLU A 137 0.77 -7.65 3.62
C GLU A 137 1.06 -7.97 5.09
N GLU A 138 1.42 -6.96 5.89
CA GLU A 138 1.82 -7.15 7.28
C GLU A 138 0.70 -7.71 8.18
N LEU A 139 -0.56 -7.44 7.84
CA LEU A 139 -1.71 -7.76 8.68
C LEU A 139 -2.41 -9.07 8.32
N PHE A 140 -2.34 -9.48 7.05
CA PHE A 140 -3.09 -10.63 6.54
C PHE A 140 -2.21 -11.68 5.85
N GLU A 141 -0.94 -11.39 5.56
CA GLU A 141 0.00 -12.29 4.90
C GLU A 141 -0.57 -12.97 3.62
N PRO A 142 -1.19 -12.22 2.68
CA PRO A 142 -1.80 -12.79 1.48
C PRO A 142 -0.76 -13.27 0.46
N GLU A 143 -1.22 -14.04 -0.54
CA GLU A 143 -0.47 -14.22 -1.77
C GLU A 143 -0.45 -12.91 -2.57
N ILE A 144 0.74 -12.33 -2.78
CA ILE A 144 0.95 -11.06 -3.47
C ILE A 144 1.40 -11.35 -4.89
N ILE A 145 0.57 -10.92 -5.83
CA ILE A 145 0.62 -11.26 -7.25
C ILE A 145 0.91 -9.98 -8.02
N MET A 146 2.11 -9.87 -8.59
CA MET A 146 2.51 -8.68 -9.33
C MET A 146 3.15 -9.05 -10.65
N HIS A 147 3.12 -8.13 -11.60
CA HIS A 147 3.84 -8.33 -12.86
C HIS A 147 5.36 -8.38 -12.59
N PRO A 148 6.12 -9.37 -13.12
CA PRO A 148 7.54 -9.53 -12.81
C PRO A 148 8.44 -8.33 -13.13
N LYS A 149 8.05 -7.53 -14.13
CA LYS A 149 8.78 -6.30 -14.47
C LYS A 149 8.61 -5.21 -13.41
N ASP A 150 7.70 -5.36 -12.47
CA ASP A 150 7.39 -4.35 -11.48
C ASP A 150 8.00 -4.61 -10.11
N TYR A 151 8.75 -5.71 -9.96
CA TYR A 151 9.40 -6.06 -8.68
C TYR A 151 10.37 -4.98 -8.20
N ALA A 152 10.98 -4.23 -9.12
CA ALA A 152 11.83 -3.08 -8.79
C ALA A 152 11.08 -1.97 -8.02
N TRP A 153 9.74 -1.94 -8.11
CA TRP A 153 8.88 -0.98 -7.41
C TRP A 153 8.11 -1.58 -6.24
N ALA A 154 8.38 -2.83 -5.86
CA ALA A 154 7.84 -3.44 -4.65
C ALA A 154 8.63 -3.04 -3.39
N GLY A 155 9.20 -1.83 -3.33
CA GLY A 155 10.10 -1.41 -2.23
C GLY A 155 9.45 -1.32 -0.85
N ALA A 156 8.12 -1.43 -0.78
CA ALA A 156 7.36 -1.42 0.47
C ALA A 156 6.74 -2.78 0.85
N PHE A 157 6.81 -3.83 0.02
CA PHE A 157 6.20 -5.13 0.31
C PHE A 157 6.89 -6.25 -0.46
N GLN A 158 6.72 -7.49 -0.04
CA GLN A 158 7.36 -8.64 -0.68
C GLN A 158 6.37 -9.37 -1.60
N VAL A 159 6.68 -9.43 -2.90
CA VAL A 159 5.91 -10.27 -3.83
C VAL A 159 6.13 -11.75 -3.47
N THR A 160 5.05 -12.51 -3.32
CA THR A 160 5.09 -13.91 -2.86
C THR A 160 4.72 -14.92 -3.95
N TRP A 161 4.09 -14.49 -5.04
CA TRP A 161 3.78 -15.33 -6.20
C TRP A 161 4.54 -14.90 -7.45
N PRO A 162 5.38 -15.77 -8.06
CA PRO A 162 6.28 -15.43 -9.15
C PRO A 162 5.61 -15.27 -10.52
#